data_AF-A0A9P6R841-F1
#
_entry.id   AF-A0A9P6R841-F1
#
_cell.length_a   1.000
_cell.length_b   1.000
_cell.length_c   1.000
_cell.angle_alpha   90.00
_cell.angle_beta   90.00
_cell.angle_gamma   90.00
#
_symmetry.space_group_name_H-M   'P 1'
#
loop_
_entity.id
_entity.type
_entity.pdbx_description
1 polymer ?
#
loop_
_entity_poly.entity_id
_entity_poly.type
_entity_poly.pdbx_seq_one_letter_code
_entity_poly.pdbx_strand_id
1 'polypeptide(L)'
;MKYATILIVALVAAVQAAPLLPHAQGGKPIADSYIVVLKDSAKVNTFKTSFDKITKNHNGRGRAPEIHREYNAIPGFHASFDASTLKAIQANPDVAYVEQDAIITIQGSPSWGLIRVGEEKLDLTKPYSYPDVAGEGVTAYVVDTGVFANHTDFGGRATFGANFIEGSKDTDENGHGTH
;
A
#
# COMPACT_ATOMS: atom_id res chain seq x y z
N MET A 1 -56.98 -19.56 -29.64
CA MET A 1 -55.53 -19.28 -29.69
C MET A 1 -55.25 -18.12 -28.75
N LYS A 2 -54.56 -18.34 -27.63
CA LYS A 2 -54.27 -17.31 -26.61
C LYS A 2 -52.81 -16.90 -26.76
N TYR A 3 -52.54 -15.63 -27.04
CA TYR A 3 -51.18 -15.08 -27.08
C TYR A 3 -50.69 -14.87 -25.65
N ALA A 4 -49.54 -15.46 -25.31
CA ALA A 4 -48.85 -15.22 -24.05
C ALA A 4 -47.82 -14.11 -24.26
N THR A 5 -48.07 -12.95 -23.65
CA THR A 5 -47.13 -11.83 -23.62
C THR A 5 -46.01 -12.16 -22.64
N ILE A 6 -44.79 -12.38 -23.14
CA ILE A 6 -43.60 -12.56 -22.32
C ILE A 6 -43.10 -11.17 -21.91
N LEU A 7 -43.23 -10.83 -20.63
CA LEU A 7 -42.61 -9.64 -20.04
C LEU A 7 -41.12 -9.95 -19.77
N ILE A 8 -40.21 -9.37 -20.55
CA ILE A 8 -38.78 -9.40 -20.23
C ILE A 8 -38.52 -8.24 -19.27
N VAL A 9 -38.38 -8.55 -17.98
CA VAL A 9 -37.87 -7.58 -16.99
C VAL A 9 -36.36 -7.54 -17.13
N ALA A 10 -35.85 -6.52 -17.82
CA ALA A 10 -34.42 -6.22 -17.83
C ALA A 10 -34.02 -5.72 -16.44
N LEU A 11 -33.35 -6.55 -15.66
CA LEU A 11 -32.74 -6.15 -14.40
C LEU A 11 -31.55 -5.25 -14.73
N VAL A 12 -31.75 -3.92 -14.71
CA VAL A 12 -30.65 -2.97 -14.80
C VAL A 12 -29.95 -2.98 -13.45
N ALA A 13 -28.86 -3.74 -13.33
CA ALA A 13 -27.96 -3.60 -12.19
C ALA A 13 -27.38 -2.19 -12.23
N ALA A 14 -27.75 -1.34 -11.27
CA ALA A 14 -27.08 -0.07 -11.07
C ALA A 14 -25.61 -0.36 -10.74
N VAL A 15 -24.71 -0.02 -11.65
CA VAL A 15 -23.27 -0.10 -11.38
C VAL A 15 -22.96 1.02 -10.38
N GLN A 16 -22.92 0.67 -9.11
CA GLN A 16 -22.50 1.58 -8.05
C GLN A 16 -21.03 1.95 -8.31
N ALA A 17 -20.73 3.25 -8.31
CA ALA A 17 -19.35 3.72 -8.42
C ALA A 17 -18.49 3.14 -7.28
N ALA A 18 -17.28 2.72 -7.60
CA ALA A 18 -16.34 2.18 -6.63
C ALA A 18 -16.06 3.21 -5.51
N PRO A 19 -16.04 2.79 -4.24
CA PRO A 19 -15.85 3.71 -3.13
C PRO A 19 -14.48 4.38 -3.18
N LEU A 20 -14.44 5.66 -2.77
CA LEU A 20 -13.20 6.35 -2.41
C LEU A 20 -13.00 6.18 -0.90
N LEU A 21 -11.95 5.47 -0.51
CA LEU A 21 -11.53 5.29 0.86
C LEU A 21 -10.64 6.45 1.30
N PRO A 22 -10.72 6.86 2.58
CA PRO A 22 -9.77 7.80 3.13
C PRO A 22 -8.37 7.19 3.13
N HIS A 23 -7.36 8.06 3.15
CA HIS A 23 -5.99 7.63 3.34
C HIS A 23 -5.77 6.90 4.67
N ALA A 24 -4.67 6.15 4.77
CA ALA A 24 -4.24 5.47 5.99
C ALA A 24 -4.23 6.40 7.22
N GLN A 25 -4.65 5.85 8.37
CA GLN A 25 -4.74 6.58 9.63
C GLN A 25 -3.36 7.13 10.05
N GLY A 26 -3.31 8.40 10.45
CA GLY A 26 -2.06 9.08 10.81
C GLY A 26 -1.22 9.56 9.64
N GLY A 27 -1.60 9.22 8.40
CA GLY A 27 -0.95 9.71 7.19
C GLY A 27 -1.38 11.12 6.81
N LYS A 28 -0.47 11.85 6.17
CA LYS A 28 -0.78 13.13 5.52
C LYS A 28 -1.18 12.87 4.07
N PRO A 29 -2.41 13.20 3.64
CA PRO A 29 -2.86 12.93 2.28
C PRO A 29 -2.01 13.65 1.23
N ILE A 30 -1.78 12.97 0.11
CA ILE A 30 -1.17 13.53 -1.08
C ILE A 30 -2.30 13.90 -2.04
N ALA A 31 -2.30 15.14 -2.51
CA ALA A 31 -3.30 15.60 -3.48
C ALA A 31 -3.12 14.86 -4.81
N ASP A 32 -4.25 14.45 -5.41
CA ASP A 32 -4.30 13.82 -6.72
C ASP A 32 -3.43 12.56 -6.88
N SER A 33 -3.12 11.86 -5.78
CA SER A 33 -2.37 10.60 -5.74
C SER A 33 -3.22 9.52 -5.08
N TYR A 34 -3.32 8.37 -5.73
CA TYR A 34 -4.26 7.33 -5.36
C TYR A 34 -3.71 5.92 -5.55
N ILE A 35 -4.20 5.02 -4.71
CA ILE A 35 -4.09 3.58 -4.86
C ILE A 35 -5.40 3.11 -5.49
N VAL A 36 -5.33 2.57 -6.70
CA VAL A 36 -6.48 2.00 -7.41
C VAL A 36 -6.42 0.49 -7.30
N VAL A 37 -7.38 -0.10 -6.60
CA VAL A 37 -7.46 -1.56 -6.42
C VAL A 37 -8.59 -2.10 -7.27
N LEU A 38 -8.27 -3.13 -8.04
CA LEU A 38 -9.21 -3.81 -8.92
C LEU A 38 -9.84 -5.00 -8.20
N LYS A 39 -10.95 -5.48 -8.74
CA LYS A 39 -11.56 -6.74 -8.32
C LYS A 39 -10.66 -7.90 -8.73
N ASP A 40 -10.65 -8.99 -7.95
CA ASP A 40 -9.85 -10.19 -8.25
C ASP A 40 -10.16 -10.81 -9.63
N SER A 41 -11.39 -10.63 -10.12
CA SER A 41 -11.82 -11.07 -11.44
C SER A 41 -11.30 -10.21 -12.59
N ALA A 42 -10.80 -9.00 -12.31
CA ALA A 42 -10.35 -8.06 -13.32
C ALA A 42 -8.94 -8.40 -13.80
N LYS A 43 -8.69 -8.14 -15.09
CA LYS A 43 -7.36 -8.28 -15.69
C LYS A 43 -6.67 -6.93 -15.71
N VAL A 44 -5.55 -6.82 -15.01
CA VAL A 44 -4.69 -5.62 -14.95
C VAL A 44 -4.43 -5.02 -16.34
N ASN A 45 -3.99 -5.82 -17.32
CA ASN A 45 -3.71 -5.33 -18.68
C ASN A 45 -4.95 -4.78 -19.40
N THR A 46 -6.12 -5.37 -19.15
CA THR A 46 -7.39 -4.87 -19.69
C THR A 46 -7.75 -3.53 -19.03
N PHE A 47 -7.55 -3.41 -17.72
CA PHE A 47 -7.78 -2.15 -17.03
C PHE A 47 -6.83 -1.05 -17.52
N LYS A 48 -5.53 -1.33 -17.75
CA LYS A 48 -4.58 -0.36 -18.31
C LYS A 48 -5.06 0.21 -19.66
N THR A 49 -5.61 -0.65 -20.52
CA THR A 49 -6.22 -0.20 -21.78
C THR A 49 -7.43 0.72 -21.55
N SER A 50 -8.24 0.45 -20.53
CA SER A 50 -9.35 1.33 -20.13
C SER A 50 -8.85 2.65 -19.54
N PHE A 51 -7.80 2.60 -18.71
CA PHE A 51 -7.13 3.77 -18.16
C PHE A 51 -6.63 4.68 -19.29
N ASP A 52 -5.95 4.13 -20.31
CA ASP A 52 -5.49 4.89 -21.49
C ASP A 52 -6.62 5.54 -22.29
N LYS A 53 -7.83 4.96 -22.28
CA LYS A 53 -9.00 5.61 -22.88
C LYS A 53 -9.53 6.75 -22.03
N ILE A 54 -9.50 6.59 -20.71
CA ILE A 54 -9.88 7.65 -19.77
C ILE A 54 -8.89 8.82 -19.89
N THR A 55 -7.60 8.55 -19.95
CA THR A 55 -6.56 9.59 -20.06
C THR A 55 -6.69 10.43 -21.34
N LYS A 56 -7.12 9.82 -22.46
CA LYS A 56 -7.40 10.54 -23.71
C LYS A 56 -8.54 11.55 -23.61
N ASN A 57 -9.46 11.38 -22.67
CA ASN A 57 -10.55 12.31 -22.42
C ASN A 57 -10.18 13.39 -21.40
N HIS A 58 -8.97 13.35 -20.84
CA HIS A 58 -8.47 14.38 -19.94
C HIS A 58 -8.40 15.73 -20.69
N ASN A 59 -8.98 16.77 -20.11
CA ASN A 59 -9.14 18.08 -20.75
C ASN A 59 -7.87 18.96 -20.69
N GLY A 60 -6.75 18.41 -20.23
CA GLY A 60 -5.47 19.12 -20.06
C GLY A 60 -5.42 20.06 -18.85
N ARG A 61 -6.42 20.06 -17.96
CA ARG A 61 -6.44 20.85 -16.72
C ARG A 61 -6.36 19.93 -15.51
N GLY A 62 -5.62 20.35 -14.48
CA GLY A 62 -5.41 19.54 -13.27
C GLY A 62 -4.26 18.54 -13.42
N ARG A 63 -4.22 17.55 -12.52
CA ARG A 63 -3.18 16.52 -12.51
C ARG A 63 -3.37 15.56 -13.69
N ALA A 64 -2.35 15.48 -14.55
CA ALA A 64 -2.33 14.54 -15.65
C ALA A 64 -2.42 13.09 -15.14
N PRO A 65 -3.30 12.26 -15.73
CA PRO A 65 -3.40 10.86 -15.36
C PRO A 65 -2.14 10.07 -15.70
N GLU A 66 -1.55 9.42 -14.70
CA GLU A 66 -0.32 8.65 -14.85
C GLU A 66 -0.32 7.47 -13.88
N ILE A 67 0.10 6.29 -14.35
CA ILE A 67 0.37 5.12 -13.51
C ILE A 67 1.86 5.14 -13.15
N HIS A 68 2.16 5.16 -11.85
CA HIS A 68 3.54 5.17 -11.34
C HIS A 68 4.05 3.77 -11.04
N ARG A 69 3.18 2.91 -10.48
CA ARG A 69 3.56 1.55 -10.06
C ARG A 69 2.39 0.60 -10.17
N GLU A 70 2.66 -0.60 -10.66
CA GLU A 70 1.76 -1.75 -10.61
C GLU A 70 2.11 -2.63 -9.39
N TYR A 71 1.10 -3.13 -8.69
CA TYR A 71 1.32 -3.98 -7.53
C TYR A 71 1.43 -5.46 -7.93
N ASN A 72 2.34 -6.18 -7.28
CA ASN A 72 2.50 -7.62 -7.48
C ASN A 72 1.60 -8.45 -6.55
N ALA A 73 1.28 -7.92 -5.37
CA ALA A 73 0.55 -8.65 -4.32
C ALA A 73 -0.98 -8.52 -4.44
N ILE A 74 -1.45 -7.43 -5.05
CA ILE A 74 -2.88 -7.14 -5.27
C ILE A 74 -3.07 -6.64 -6.71
N PRO A 75 -4.21 -6.92 -7.36
CA PRO A 75 -4.48 -6.38 -8.68
C PRO A 75 -4.75 -4.87 -8.56
N GLY A 76 -3.79 -4.04 -8.94
CA GLY A 76 -3.94 -2.59 -8.79
C GLY A 76 -2.69 -1.79 -9.06
N PHE A 77 -2.80 -0.48 -8.84
CA PHE A 77 -1.75 0.48 -9.17
C PHE A 77 -1.69 1.63 -8.17
N HIS A 78 -0.51 2.23 -8.04
CA HIS A 78 -0.36 3.63 -7.64
C HIS A 78 -0.44 4.51 -8.89
N ALA A 79 -1.30 5.51 -8.87
CA ALA A 79 -1.52 6.42 -9.97
C ALA A 79 -1.86 7.83 -9.47
N SER A 80 -1.54 8.85 -10.27
CA SER A 80 -1.94 10.22 -10.00
C SER A 80 -2.90 10.73 -11.07
N PHE A 81 -3.94 11.45 -10.68
CA PHE A 81 -4.94 12.01 -11.61
C PHE A 81 -5.88 13.00 -10.92
N ASP A 82 -6.53 13.85 -11.72
CA ASP A 82 -7.47 14.85 -11.24
C ASP A 82 -8.84 14.27 -10.80
N ALA A 83 -9.68 15.10 -10.19
CA ALA A 83 -11.01 14.70 -9.71
C ALA A 83 -11.96 14.25 -10.83
N SER A 84 -11.80 14.74 -12.07
CA SER A 84 -12.65 14.31 -13.19
C SER A 84 -12.29 12.89 -13.63
N THR A 85 -11.00 12.58 -13.70
CA THR A 85 -10.49 11.24 -13.98
C THR A 85 -10.83 10.26 -12.86
N LEU A 86 -10.75 10.68 -11.59
CA LEU A 86 -11.17 9.86 -10.45
C LEU A 86 -12.60 9.34 -10.64
N LYS A 87 -13.55 10.21 -11.01
CA LYS A 87 -14.94 9.81 -11.25
C LYS A 87 -15.07 8.79 -12.38
N ALA A 88 -14.29 8.94 -13.45
CA ALA A 88 -14.28 7.99 -14.56
C ALA A 88 -13.69 6.63 -14.15
N ILE A 89 -12.66 6.61 -13.31
CA ILE A 89 -12.07 5.39 -12.75
C ILE A 89 -13.07 4.71 -11.82
N GLN A 90 -13.70 5.44 -10.90
CA GLN A 90 -14.71 4.88 -9.99
C GLN A 90 -15.92 4.30 -10.71
N ALA A 91 -16.28 4.83 -11.89
CA ALA A 91 -17.35 4.29 -12.71
C ALA A 91 -16.99 2.97 -13.44
N ASN A 92 -15.71 2.59 -13.44
CA ASN A 92 -15.26 1.38 -14.13
C ASN A 92 -15.64 0.13 -13.31
N PRO A 93 -16.36 -0.85 -13.89
CA PRO A 93 -16.84 -2.04 -13.19
C PRO A 93 -15.71 -2.95 -12.69
N ASP A 94 -14.50 -2.82 -13.20
CA ASP A 94 -13.32 -3.60 -12.77
C ASP A 94 -12.68 -3.06 -11.48
N VAL A 95 -13.01 -1.82 -11.08
CA VAL A 95 -12.45 -1.19 -9.87
C VAL A 95 -13.19 -1.68 -8.63
N ALA A 96 -12.44 -2.17 -7.65
CA ALA A 96 -12.97 -2.55 -6.34
C ALA A 96 -13.11 -1.31 -5.45
N TYR A 97 -12.06 -0.51 -5.35
CA TYR A 97 -12.05 0.76 -4.62
C TYR A 97 -10.87 1.64 -5.08
N VAL A 98 -10.94 2.92 -4.71
CA VAL A 98 -9.83 3.86 -4.80
C VAL A 98 -9.50 4.33 -3.39
N GLU A 99 -8.24 4.42 -3.02
CA GLU A 99 -7.79 4.96 -1.73
C GLU A 99 -6.88 6.15 -1.98
N GLN A 100 -7.02 7.21 -1.17
CA GLN A 100 -6.12 8.36 -1.26
C GLN A 100 -4.73 8.00 -0.71
N ASP A 101 -3.70 8.28 -1.49
CA ASP A 101 -2.31 8.07 -1.08
C ASP A 101 -1.90 9.06 0.01
N ALA A 102 -0.99 8.66 0.90
CA ALA A 102 -0.54 9.46 2.02
C ALA A 102 0.90 9.22 2.42
N ILE A 103 1.52 10.29 2.92
CA ILE A 103 2.82 10.25 3.57
C ILE A 103 2.64 9.71 4.99
N ILE A 104 3.37 8.65 5.31
CA ILE A 104 3.54 8.13 6.67
C ILE A 104 4.94 8.54 7.15
N THR A 105 5.03 9.00 8.40
CA THR A 105 6.29 9.40 9.03
C THR A 105 6.65 8.38 10.11
N ILE A 106 7.94 8.06 10.21
CA ILE A 106 8.49 7.29 11.33
C ILE A 106 8.05 7.88 12.67
N GLN A 107 7.81 7.00 13.64
CA GLN A 107 7.52 7.41 15.02
C GLN A 107 8.83 7.55 15.80
N GLY A 108 8.82 8.32 16.90
CA GLY A 108 10.02 8.47 17.73
C GLY A 108 10.46 7.14 18.34
N SER A 109 11.77 6.94 18.50
CA SER A 109 12.36 5.69 19.00
C SER A 109 11.86 5.34 20.41
N PRO A 110 11.21 4.18 20.63
CA PRO A 110 10.88 3.72 21.97
C PRO A 110 12.11 3.09 22.64
N SER A 111 12.70 3.75 23.63
CA SER A 111 14.05 3.43 24.12
C SER A 111 14.17 2.82 25.54
N TRP A 112 13.16 2.09 26.03
CA TRP A 112 13.30 1.33 27.29
C TRP A 112 12.46 0.04 27.37
N GLY A 113 11.76 -0.32 26.28
CA GLY A 113 10.65 -1.28 26.33
C GLY A 113 11.06 -2.75 26.49
N LEU A 114 12.31 -3.13 26.19
CA LEU A 114 12.71 -4.54 26.12
C LEU A 114 12.62 -5.25 27.48
N ILE A 115 13.02 -4.60 28.58
CA ILE A 115 12.85 -5.17 29.94
C ILE A 115 11.36 -5.26 30.30
N ARG A 116 10.54 -4.30 29.84
CA ARG A 116 9.10 -4.26 30.13
C ARG A 116 8.32 -5.40 29.46
N VAL A 117 8.72 -5.80 28.26
CA VAL A 117 8.05 -6.87 27.49
C VAL A 117 8.73 -8.23 27.63
N GLY A 118 9.99 -8.27 28.09
CA GLY A 118 10.78 -9.50 28.25
C GLY A 118 10.55 -10.25 29.56
N GLU A 119 9.93 -9.63 30.55
CA GLU A 119 9.76 -10.20 31.90
C GLU A 119 8.28 -10.29 32.30
N GLU A 120 7.83 -11.47 32.74
CA GLU A 120 6.48 -11.66 33.29
C GLU A 120 6.33 -10.88 34.62
N LYS A 121 7.39 -10.85 35.43
CA LYS A 121 7.48 -10.03 36.66
C LYS A 121 8.55 -8.98 36.49
N LEU A 122 8.12 -7.74 36.26
CA LEU A 122 9.00 -6.62 35.97
C LEU A 122 9.97 -6.33 37.13
N ASP A 123 11.27 -6.50 36.87
CA ASP A 123 12.36 -6.05 37.72
C ASP A 123 13.30 -5.15 36.91
N LEU A 124 13.10 -3.84 37.01
CA LEU A 124 13.87 -2.82 36.26
C LEU A 124 15.35 -2.73 36.70
N THR A 125 15.76 -3.45 37.74
CA THR A 125 17.14 -3.46 38.21
C THR A 125 18.02 -4.49 37.51
N LYS A 126 17.41 -5.43 36.76
CA LYS A 126 18.12 -6.47 36.02
C LYS A 126 18.38 -6.07 34.57
N PRO A 127 19.49 -6.52 33.96
CA PRO A 127 19.70 -6.35 32.53
C PRO A 127 18.64 -7.12 31.74
N TYR A 128 18.38 -6.68 30.51
CA TYR A 128 17.58 -7.45 29.55
C TYR A 128 18.22 -8.84 29.33
N SER A 129 17.44 -9.90 29.50
CA SER A 129 17.86 -11.28 29.28
C SER A 129 17.08 -11.88 28.12
N TYR A 130 17.77 -12.64 27.27
CA TYR A 130 17.20 -13.39 26.16
C TYR A 130 17.96 -14.71 26.00
N PRO A 131 17.30 -15.81 25.59
CA PRO A 131 18.00 -17.04 25.24
C PRO A 131 18.96 -16.81 24.07
N ASP A 132 20.15 -17.41 24.09
CA ASP A 132 21.14 -17.28 23.00
C ASP A 132 20.62 -17.77 21.65
N VAL A 133 19.67 -18.72 21.66
CA VAL A 133 19.01 -19.29 20.48
C VAL A 133 17.65 -18.64 20.15
N ALA A 134 17.32 -17.53 20.81
CA ALA A 134 16.03 -16.87 20.59
C ALA A 134 15.86 -16.45 19.13
N GLY A 135 14.75 -16.87 18.51
CA GLY A 135 14.44 -16.55 17.13
C GLY A 135 15.21 -17.37 16.08
N GLU A 136 15.97 -18.40 16.48
CA GLU A 136 16.62 -19.30 15.51
C GLU A 136 15.59 -19.94 14.56
N GLY A 137 15.89 -19.94 13.26
CA GLY A 137 15.00 -20.45 12.21
C GLY A 137 13.85 -19.50 11.82
N VAL A 138 13.76 -18.32 12.41
CA VAL A 138 12.74 -17.31 12.08
C VAL A 138 13.35 -16.18 11.24
N THR A 139 12.59 -15.71 10.24
CA THR A 139 12.91 -14.49 9.49
C THR A 139 11.90 -13.40 9.84
N ALA A 140 12.39 -12.27 10.36
CA ALA A 140 11.59 -11.07 10.57
C ALA A 140 11.80 -10.10 9.39
N TYR A 141 10.71 -9.60 8.82
CA TYR A 141 10.76 -8.53 7.82
C TYR A 141 10.46 -7.19 8.48
N VAL A 142 11.36 -6.23 8.30
CA VAL A 142 11.23 -4.87 8.80
C VAL A 142 11.08 -3.94 7.60
N VAL A 143 9.96 -3.21 7.55
CA VAL A 143 9.68 -2.21 6.52
C VAL A 143 9.88 -0.83 7.14
N ASP A 144 11.02 -0.23 6.86
CA ASP A 144 11.47 1.00 7.53
C ASP A 144 12.39 1.81 6.60
N THR A 145 13.22 2.71 7.13
CA THR A 145 14.16 3.58 6.39
C THR A 145 15.33 2.84 5.76
N GLY A 146 15.44 1.53 5.99
CA GLY A 146 16.50 0.66 5.50
C GLY A 146 17.16 -0.09 6.65
N VAL A 147 18.30 -0.72 6.37
CA VAL A 147 19.16 -1.32 7.39
C VAL A 147 20.62 -1.18 6.99
N PHE A 148 21.48 -0.75 7.92
CA PHE A 148 22.92 -0.91 7.75
C PHE A 148 23.33 -2.35 8.10
N ALA A 149 23.13 -3.27 7.15
CA ALA A 149 23.32 -4.71 7.37
C ALA A 149 24.74 -5.10 7.82
N ASN A 150 25.74 -4.25 7.55
CA ASN A 150 27.13 -4.45 7.95
C ASN A 150 27.43 -4.02 9.40
N HIS A 151 26.44 -3.59 10.17
CA HIS A 151 26.63 -3.28 11.59
C HIS A 151 27.08 -4.53 12.36
N THR A 152 28.11 -4.40 13.20
CA THR A 152 28.74 -5.52 13.90
C THR A 152 27.76 -6.28 14.79
N ASP A 153 26.81 -5.58 15.41
CA ASP A 153 25.84 -6.15 16.36
C ASP A 153 24.81 -7.06 15.68
N PHE A 154 24.62 -6.93 14.36
CA PHE A 154 23.80 -7.89 13.63
C PHE A 154 24.51 -9.24 13.49
N GLY A 155 25.84 -9.29 13.54
CA GLY A 155 26.60 -10.54 13.44
C GLY A 155 26.27 -11.35 12.18
N GLY A 156 25.93 -10.68 11.08
CA GLY A 156 25.51 -11.30 9.81
C GLY A 156 24.04 -11.74 9.73
N ARG A 157 23.22 -11.47 10.75
CA ARG A 157 21.79 -11.82 10.77
C ARG A 157 20.90 -10.89 9.93
N ALA A 158 21.36 -9.68 9.66
CA ALA A 158 20.62 -8.69 8.88
C ALA A 158 21.03 -8.77 7.41
N THR A 159 20.04 -8.69 6.52
CA THR A 159 20.23 -8.59 5.07
C THR A 159 19.32 -7.51 4.51
N PHE A 160 19.83 -6.68 3.59
CA PHE A 160 18.99 -5.73 2.89
C PHE A 160 18.02 -6.47 1.96
N GLY A 161 16.72 -6.20 2.09
CA GLY A 161 15.67 -6.90 1.35
C GLY A 161 15.28 -6.22 0.05
N ALA A 162 14.74 -5.01 0.14
CA ALA A 162 14.25 -4.26 -1.00
C ALA A 162 14.25 -2.75 -0.72
N ASN A 163 14.42 -1.97 -1.78
CA ASN A 163 14.31 -0.52 -1.78
C ASN A 163 13.16 -0.09 -2.70
N PHE A 164 12.26 0.73 -2.19
CA PHE A 164 11.11 1.24 -2.95
C PHE A 164 11.20 2.75 -3.24
N ILE A 165 12.30 3.40 -2.82
CA ILE A 165 12.55 4.82 -3.04
C ILE A 165 13.48 4.95 -4.24
N GLU A 166 12.99 5.59 -5.31
CA GLU A 166 13.77 5.78 -6.52
C GLU A 166 14.97 6.71 -6.27
N GLY A 167 16.15 6.31 -6.74
CA GLY A 167 17.37 7.11 -6.63
C GLY A 167 18.05 7.10 -5.26
N SER A 168 17.51 6.39 -4.26
CA SER A 168 18.19 6.18 -2.98
C SER A 168 19.11 4.97 -3.02
N LYS A 169 19.98 4.86 -2.02
CA LYS A 169 20.90 3.72 -1.88
C LYS A 169 20.20 2.56 -1.16
N ASP A 170 20.66 1.35 -1.45
CA ASP A 170 20.23 0.12 -0.77
C ASP A 170 20.91 -0.02 0.60
N THR A 171 20.63 0.94 1.49
CA THR A 171 21.13 1.03 2.86
C THR A 171 20.17 1.87 3.70
N ASP A 172 20.36 1.90 5.01
CA ASP A 172 19.70 2.90 5.86
C ASP A 172 20.39 4.27 5.72
N GLU A 173 19.63 5.28 5.29
CA GLU A 173 20.09 6.66 5.19
C GLU A 173 19.56 7.55 6.34
N ASN A 174 18.78 6.99 7.27
CA ASN A 174 18.20 7.72 8.41
C ASN A 174 18.73 7.22 9.77
N GLY A 175 18.81 5.90 9.95
CA GLY A 175 19.21 5.24 11.19
C GLY A 175 18.05 4.60 11.96
N HIS A 176 16.79 4.97 11.66
CA HIS A 176 15.62 4.43 12.36
C HIS A 176 15.46 2.92 12.13
N GLY A 177 15.58 2.45 10.89
CA GLY A 177 15.48 1.02 10.60
C GLY A 177 16.65 0.17 11.12
N THR A 178 17.83 0.78 11.31
CA THR A 178 18.99 0.12 11.91
C THR A 178 18.89 -0.01 13.44
N HIS A 179 18.19 0.91 14.10
CA HIS A 179 18.06 0.98 15.56
C HIS A 179 16.95 0.06 16.10
#